data_AF-A0A6A5NBU9-F1
#
_entry.id   AF-A0A6A5NBU9-F1
#
_cell.length_a   1.000
_cell.length_b   1.000
_cell.length_c   1.000
_cell.angle_alpha   90.00
_cell.angle_beta   90.00
_cell.angle_gamma   90.00
#
_symmetry.space_group_name_H-M   'P 1'
#
loop_
_entity.id
_entity.type
_entity.pdbx_description
1 polymer ?
#
loop_
_entity_poly.entity_id
_entity_poly.type
_entity_poly.pdbx_seq_one_letter_code
_entity_poly.pdbx_strand_id
1 'polypeptide(L)'
;MAALVDKTVLSWFMLVTIFVTFQMMNGVESGFFPKAQVGIINTLPVQLDFHCKDKTRDDGFHTLPPGQTYHFEFKIEFLFKRTQWFCQFNWYRKRQESHYFDIYVQTRDNSSNADWKITTTGACKIVNPTTGNIFCYPWNELQGRKKLLISNTTTEQESPLS
;
A
#
# COMPACT_ATOMS: atom_id res chain seq x y z
N MET A 1 -44.99 -8.65 39.13
CA MET A 1 -44.13 -7.45 39.23
C MET A 1 -42.66 -7.83 39.41
N ALA A 2 -42.31 -8.78 40.29
CA ALA A 2 -40.93 -9.26 40.47
C ALA A 2 -40.22 -9.75 39.18
N ALA A 3 -40.85 -10.63 38.40
CA ALA A 3 -40.24 -11.18 37.18
C ALA A 3 -40.00 -10.17 36.03
N LEU A 4 -40.68 -9.01 36.06
CA LEU A 4 -40.47 -7.94 35.08
C LEU A 4 -39.24 -7.09 35.48
N VAL A 5 -39.10 -6.83 36.78
CA VAL A 5 -37.94 -6.15 37.37
C VAL A 5 -36.67 -6.96 37.13
N ASP A 6 -36.70 -8.28 37.30
CA ASP A 6 -35.54 -9.14 37.03
C ASP A 6 -35.06 -9.08 35.58
N LYS A 7 -35.97 -9.08 34.60
CA LYS A 7 -35.60 -9.00 33.17
C LYS A 7 -35.01 -7.64 32.79
N THR A 8 -35.58 -6.56 33.33
CA THR A 8 -35.05 -5.20 33.11
C THR A 8 -33.68 -5.04 33.77
N VAL A 9 -33.50 -5.60 34.97
CA VAL A 9 -32.23 -5.58 35.71
C VAL A 9 -31.18 -6.40 34.97
N LEU A 10 -31.49 -7.62 34.53
CA LEU A 10 -30.61 -8.45 33.69
C LEU A 10 -30.23 -7.74 32.39
N SER A 11 -31.18 -7.12 31.70
CA SER A 11 -30.92 -6.38 30.46
C SER A 11 -29.97 -5.21 30.70
N TRP A 12 -30.15 -4.45 31.79
CA TRP A 12 -29.25 -3.36 32.13
C TRP A 12 -27.87 -3.86 32.56
N PHE A 13 -27.77 -4.95 33.31
CA PHE A 13 -26.49 -5.58 33.61
C PHE A 13 -25.74 -5.99 32.33
N MET A 14 -26.44 -6.56 31.35
CA MET A 14 -25.83 -6.92 30.05
C MET A 14 -25.41 -5.68 29.24
N LEU A 15 -26.21 -4.61 29.25
CA LEU A 15 -25.83 -3.35 28.57
C LEU A 15 -24.64 -2.66 29.24
N VAL A 16 -24.59 -2.66 30.58
CA VAL A 16 -23.47 -2.12 31.35
C VAL A 16 -22.20 -2.92 31.10
N THR A 17 -22.26 -4.26 31.07
CA THR A 17 -21.08 -5.08 30.75
C THR A 17 -20.60 -4.84 29.32
N ILE A 18 -21.49 -4.76 28.33
CA ILE A 18 -21.13 -4.41 26.95
C ILE A 18 -20.48 -3.03 26.87
N PHE A 19 -21.03 -2.03 27.56
CA PHE A 19 -20.48 -0.68 27.58
C PHE A 19 -19.10 -0.62 28.25
N VAL A 20 -18.93 -1.32 29.39
CA VAL A 20 -17.65 -1.40 30.11
C VAL A 20 -16.60 -2.15 29.29
N THR A 21 -16.94 -3.25 28.61
CA THR A 21 -16.00 -3.95 27.72
C THR A 21 -15.62 -3.10 26.51
N PHE A 22 -16.56 -2.33 25.94
CA PHE A 22 -16.26 -1.37 24.88
C PHE A 22 -15.29 -0.28 25.33
N GLN A 23 -15.42 0.22 26.56
CA GLN A 23 -14.46 1.18 27.12
C GLN A 23 -13.07 0.57 27.35
N MET A 24 -12.99 -0.71 27.72
CA MET A 24 -11.70 -1.42 27.86
C MET A 24 -11.00 -1.63 26.51
N MET A 25 -11.72 -1.64 25.38
CA MET A 25 -11.12 -1.67 24.03
C MET A 25 -10.47 -0.34 23.63
N ASN A 26 -10.91 0.78 24.21
CA ASN A 26 -10.38 2.12 23.91
C ASN A 26 -9.07 2.44 24.65
N GLY A 27 -8.58 1.54 25.51
CA GLY A 27 -7.43 1.76 26.41
C GLY A 27 -6.17 0.95 26.11
N VAL A 28 -6.07 0.30 24.95
CA VAL A 28 -4.86 -0.45 24.54
C VAL A 28 -4.35 0.09 23.21
N GLU A 29 -3.69 1.24 23.22
CA GLU A 29 -2.85 1.70 22.10
C GLU A 29 -1.49 0.99 22.04
N SER A 30 -1.40 -0.25 22.54
CA SER A 30 -0.40 -1.22 22.09
C SER A 30 -1.04 -2.42 21.38
N GLY A 31 -2.19 -2.19 20.74
CA GLY A 31 -2.89 -3.18 19.94
C GLY A 31 -1.94 -3.88 18.97
N PHE A 32 -1.90 -5.20 19.06
CA PHE A 32 -1.10 -6.18 18.31
C PHE A 32 -1.47 -6.19 16.82
N PHE A 33 -1.45 -5.04 16.16
CA PHE A 33 -1.63 -4.95 14.72
C PHE A 33 -0.33 -5.39 14.08
N PRO A 34 -0.36 -6.45 13.26
CA PRO A 34 0.85 -6.87 12.58
C PRO A 34 1.34 -5.74 11.68
N LYS A 35 2.65 -5.71 11.48
CA LYS A 35 3.33 -4.69 10.70
C LYS A 35 4.12 -5.36 9.58
N ALA A 36 4.27 -4.63 8.49
CA ALA A 36 5.16 -5.01 7.41
C ALA A 36 6.14 -3.86 7.16
N GLN A 37 7.36 -4.22 6.78
CA GLN A 37 8.38 -3.30 6.33
C GLN A 37 8.66 -3.51 4.84
N VAL A 38 8.80 -2.42 4.11
CA VAL A 38 9.21 -2.43 2.71
C VAL A 38 10.59 -1.78 2.58
N GLY A 39 11.50 -2.49 1.93
CA GLY A 39 12.82 -1.98 1.54
C GLY A 39 12.86 -1.65 0.04
N ILE A 40 13.39 -0.49 -0.32
CA ILE A 40 13.59 -0.04 -1.70
C ILE A 40 15.08 0.18 -1.91
N ILE A 41 15.69 -0.62 -2.78
CA ILE A 41 17.12 -0.60 -3.08
C ILE A 41 17.30 -0.02 -4.48
N ASN A 42 17.99 1.12 -4.58
CA ASN A 42 18.30 1.72 -5.87
C ASN A 42 19.49 1.00 -6.52
N THR A 43 19.22 0.13 -7.49
CA THR A 43 20.29 -0.54 -8.28
C THR A 43 20.63 0.18 -9.59
N LEU A 44 19.97 1.31 -9.85
CA LEU A 44 20.24 2.13 -11.01
C LEU A 44 21.55 2.92 -10.80
N PRO A 45 22.29 3.24 -11.87
CA PRO A 45 23.48 4.09 -11.79
C PRO A 45 23.16 5.59 -11.62
N VAL A 46 21.88 5.94 -11.43
CA VAL A 46 21.38 7.31 -11.32
C VAL A 46 20.49 7.46 -10.09
N GLN A 47 20.24 8.71 -9.70
CA GLN A 47 19.33 9.04 -8.61
C GLN A 47 17.91 8.55 -8.92
N LEU A 48 17.28 7.93 -7.91
CA LEU A 48 15.93 7.41 -7.97
C LEU A 48 15.03 8.26 -7.08
N ASP A 49 14.10 8.96 -7.70
CA ASP A 49 13.05 9.68 -7.00
C ASP A 49 11.81 8.80 -6.90
N PHE A 50 11.15 8.75 -5.75
CA PHE A 50 9.92 7.99 -5.62
C PHE A 50 8.95 8.55 -4.59
N HIS A 51 7.69 8.20 -4.78
CA HIS A 51 6.60 8.54 -3.87
C HIS A 51 5.73 7.31 -3.65
N CYS A 52 5.65 6.86 -2.40
CA CYS A 52 4.87 5.69 -2.00
C CYS A 52 3.67 6.09 -1.15
N LYS A 53 2.52 5.45 -1.39
CA LYS A 53 1.32 5.64 -0.57
C LYS A 53 0.39 4.43 -0.63
N ASP A 54 -0.54 4.38 0.31
CA ASP A 54 -1.72 3.52 0.22
C ASP A 54 -3.00 4.36 0.08
N LYS A 55 -4.16 3.78 0.37
CA LYS A 55 -5.45 4.47 0.31
C LYS A 55 -5.59 5.66 1.27
N THR A 56 -4.88 5.63 2.40
CA THR A 56 -5.10 6.51 3.56
C THR A 56 -3.83 7.13 4.13
N ARG A 57 -2.67 6.57 3.83
CA ARG A 57 -1.35 6.93 4.35
C ARG A 57 -0.45 7.26 3.19
N ASP A 58 0.44 8.20 3.43
CA ASP A 58 1.40 8.69 2.47
C ASP A 58 2.78 8.70 3.13
N ASP A 59 3.76 8.06 2.48
CA ASP A 59 5.15 8.00 2.95
C ASP A 59 5.98 9.20 2.48
N GLY A 60 5.40 10.04 1.62
CA GLY A 60 6.01 11.25 1.10
C GLY A 60 6.93 11.00 -0.11
N PHE A 61 7.55 12.09 -0.55
CA PHE A 61 8.50 12.07 -1.66
C PHE A 61 9.91 11.84 -1.13
N HIS A 62 10.63 10.92 -1.76
CA HIS A 62 11.99 10.55 -1.41
C HIS A 62 12.89 10.59 -2.63
N THR A 63 14.16 10.83 -2.37
CA THR A 63 15.22 10.84 -3.36
C THR A 63 16.36 9.96 -2.87
N LEU A 64 16.69 8.93 -3.64
CA LEU A 64 17.60 7.86 -3.23
C LEU A 64 18.80 7.74 -4.19
N PRO A 65 20.03 8.01 -3.72
CA PRO A 65 21.23 7.85 -4.54
C PRO A 65 21.48 6.40 -5.01
N PRO A 66 22.32 6.19 -6.04
CA PRO A 66 22.73 4.86 -6.48
C PRO A 66 23.29 4.00 -5.35
N GLY A 67 22.87 2.73 -5.29
CA GLY A 67 23.35 1.74 -4.32
C GLY A 67 22.81 1.91 -2.90
N GLN A 68 21.97 2.92 -2.64
CA GLN A 68 21.36 3.16 -1.33
C GLN A 68 20.05 2.40 -1.17
N THR A 69 19.65 2.23 0.10
CA THR A 69 18.40 1.55 0.48
C THR A 69 17.58 2.45 1.39
N TYR A 70 16.28 2.54 1.09
CA TYR A 70 15.28 3.20 1.93
C TYR A 70 14.32 2.15 2.50
N HIS A 71 13.91 2.31 3.77
CA HIS A 71 12.91 1.45 4.39
C HIS A 71 11.82 2.27 5.05
N PHE A 72 10.58 1.80 4.94
CA PHE A 72 9.46 2.32 5.70
C PHE A 72 8.58 1.17 6.21
N GLU A 73 7.94 1.40 7.35
CA GLU A 73 7.13 0.40 8.07
C GLU A 73 5.70 0.90 8.22
N PHE A 74 4.75 -0.02 8.09
CA PHE A 74 3.34 0.31 8.20
C PHE A 74 2.53 -0.83 8.83
N LYS A 75 1.44 -0.44 9.51
CA LYS A 75 0.44 -1.39 10.03
C LYS A 75 -0.32 -2.04 8.88
N ILE A 76 -0.63 -3.32 9.00
CA ILE A 76 -1.43 -4.07 8.02
C ILE A 76 -2.79 -4.44 8.60
N GLU A 77 -3.82 -4.46 7.75
CA GLU A 77 -5.16 -4.91 8.11
C GLU A 77 -5.19 -6.43 8.33
N PHE A 78 -5.39 -6.88 9.56
CA PHE A 78 -5.38 -8.31 9.89
C PHE A 78 -6.67 -9.04 9.44
N LEU A 79 -7.83 -8.41 9.62
CA LEU A 79 -9.14 -9.04 9.37
C LEU A 79 -9.43 -9.25 7.89
N PHE A 80 -9.04 -8.29 7.05
CA PHE A 80 -9.22 -8.34 5.62
C PHE A 80 -7.87 -8.04 4.99
N LYS A 81 -7.28 -9.00 4.26
CA LYS A 81 -5.95 -8.86 3.61
C LYS A 81 -5.98 -7.84 2.46
N ARG A 82 -6.21 -6.57 2.77
CA ARG A 82 -6.49 -5.48 1.82
C ARG A 82 -5.38 -4.43 1.77
N THR A 83 -4.36 -4.57 2.62
CA THR A 83 -3.27 -3.59 2.65
C THR A 83 -2.49 -3.65 1.34
N GLN A 84 -2.45 -2.53 0.64
CA GLN A 84 -1.69 -2.37 -0.61
C GLN A 84 -1.01 -1.02 -0.59
N TRP A 85 0.30 -1.03 -0.84
CA TRP A 85 1.09 0.18 -1.08
C TRP A 85 1.59 0.17 -2.50
N PHE A 86 1.57 1.34 -3.11
CA PHE A 86 2.08 1.56 -4.43
C PHE A 86 3.05 2.72 -4.46
N CYS A 87 4.00 2.64 -5.38
CA CYS A 87 5.02 3.65 -5.55
C CYS A 87 5.09 4.09 -7.01
N GLN A 88 5.27 5.39 -7.20
CA GLN A 88 5.71 5.96 -8.47
C GLN A 88 7.22 6.21 -8.39
N PHE A 89 7.97 5.61 -9.30
CA PHE A 89 9.42 5.74 -9.42
C PHE A 89 9.76 6.61 -10.63
N ASN A 90 10.66 7.56 -10.45
CA ASN A 90 11.12 8.47 -11.47
C ASN A 90 12.65 8.52 -11.45
N TRP A 91 13.26 8.51 -12.62
CA TRP A 91 14.69 8.76 -12.76
C TRP A 91 15.00 9.30 -14.14
N TYR A 92 16.15 9.96 -14.26
CA TYR A 92 16.65 10.44 -15.52
C TYR A 92 17.88 9.65 -15.94
N ARG A 93 17.84 9.07 -17.15
CA ARG A 93 19.02 8.44 -17.77
C ARG A 93 19.33 9.09 -19.11
N LYS A 94 18.70 8.60 -20.18
CA LYS A 94 18.73 9.22 -21.52
C LYS A 94 17.54 10.15 -21.74
N ARG A 95 16.45 9.87 -21.03
CA ARG A 95 15.20 10.60 -20.97
C ARG A 95 14.62 10.43 -19.57
N GLN A 96 13.60 11.21 -19.25
CA GLN A 96 12.80 11.00 -18.05
C GLN A 96 12.08 9.66 -18.16
N GLU A 97 12.25 8.81 -17.16
CA GLU A 97 11.50 7.56 -16.98
C GLU A 97 10.58 7.70 -15.77
N SER A 98 9.38 7.15 -15.89
CA SER A 98 8.38 7.15 -14.82
C SER A 98 7.64 5.83 -14.85
N HIS A 99 7.68 5.10 -13.75
CA HIS A 99 7.13 3.76 -13.63
C HIS A 99 6.30 3.63 -12.36
N TYR A 100 5.28 2.78 -12.42
CA TYR A 100 4.37 2.51 -11.31
C TYR A 100 4.52 1.05 -10.88
N PHE A 101 4.46 0.79 -9.58
CA PHE A 101 4.50 -0.56 -9.05
C PHE A 101 3.79 -0.68 -7.69
N ASP A 102 3.03 -1.75 -7.51
CA ASP A 102 2.46 -2.11 -6.22
C ASP A 102 3.55 -2.77 -5.36
N ILE A 103 4.30 -1.94 -4.63
CA ILE A 103 5.47 -2.35 -3.84
C ILE A 103 5.10 -3.31 -2.71
N TYR A 104 3.85 -3.26 -2.25
CA TYR A 104 3.34 -4.21 -1.28
C TYR A 104 1.89 -4.55 -1.58
N VAL A 105 1.57 -5.83 -1.62
CA VAL A 105 0.21 -6.36 -1.74
C VAL A 105 0.07 -7.47 -0.72
N GLN A 106 -0.77 -7.28 0.30
CA GLN A 106 -0.83 -8.17 1.45
C GLN A 106 -1.14 -9.64 1.10
N THR A 107 -1.91 -9.88 0.03
CA THR A 107 -2.18 -11.24 -0.47
C THR A 107 -0.96 -11.88 -1.15
N ARG A 108 -0.15 -11.10 -1.88
CA ARG A 108 1.09 -11.53 -2.53
C ARG A 108 2.23 -11.71 -1.52
N ASP A 109 2.35 -10.77 -0.59
CA ASP A 109 3.49 -10.64 0.32
C ASP A 109 3.23 -11.30 1.69
N ASN A 110 2.02 -11.85 1.88
CA ASN A 110 1.60 -12.61 3.05
C ASN A 110 2.01 -11.99 4.40
N SER A 111 1.77 -10.68 4.56
CA SER A 111 2.06 -9.96 5.82
C SER A 111 3.53 -9.95 6.24
N SER A 112 4.45 -10.23 5.30
CA SER A 112 5.88 -10.31 5.56
C SER A 112 6.61 -9.08 5.02
N ASN A 113 7.82 -8.84 5.51
CA ASN A 113 8.70 -7.81 4.97
C ASN A 113 9.04 -8.10 3.51
N ALA A 114 9.26 -7.05 2.72
CA ALA A 114 9.54 -7.18 1.30
C ALA A 114 10.60 -6.16 0.87
N ASP A 115 11.77 -6.68 0.50
CA ASP A 115 12.86 -5.87 -0.05
C ASP A 115 12.88 -5.96 -1.57
N TRP A 116 12.95 -4.80 -2.21
CA TRP A 116 12.81 -4.65 -3.65
C TRP A 116 14.01 -3.93 -4.25
N LYS A 117 14.67 -4.58 -5.20
CA LYS A 117 15.66 -3.95 -6.07
C LYS A 117 14.94 -3.28 -7.24
N ILE A 118 15.14 -1.97 -7.38
CA ILE A 118 14.60 -1.19 -8.49
C ILE A 118 15.57 -1.25 -9.66
N THR A 119 15.11 -1.80 -10.78
CA THR A 119 15.90 -2.00 -12.01
C THR A 119 15.21 -1.32 -13.19
N THR A 120 15.89 -1.22 -14.34
CA THR A 120 15.29 -0.61 -15.53
C THR A 120 14.09 -1.39 -16.08
N THR A 121 14.01 -2.71 -15.84
CA THR A 121 12.97 -3.58 -16.40
C THR A 121 11.82 -3.85 -15.43
N GLY A 122 11.99 -3.57 -14.14
CA GLY A 122 10.99 -3.86 -13.13
C GLY A 122 11.53 -3.82 -11.70
N ALA A 123 10.66 -4.19 -10.76
CA ALA A 123 11.00 -4.35 -9.36
C ALA A 123 11.27 -5.82 -9.02
N CYS A 124 12.42 -6.11 -8.41
CA CYS A 124 12.83 -7.47 -8.07
C CYS A 124 12.80 -7.70 -6.55
N LYS A 125 11.93 -8.59 -6.09
CA LYS A 125 11.82 -8.98 -4.69
C LYS A 125 12.97 -9.90 -4.30
N ILE A 126 13.60 -9.66 -3.17
CA ILE A 126 14.55 -10.58 -2.55
C ILE A 126 13.74 -11.67 -1.83
N VAL A 127 13.80 -12.91 -2.31
CA VAL A 127 13.04 -14.05 -1.74
C VAL A 127 13.84 -14.71 -0.62
N ASN A 128 15.15 -14.83 -0.81
CA ASN A 128 16.06 -15.38 0.20
C ASN A 128 17.38 -14.60 0.16
N PRO A 129 17.70 -13.83 1.22
CA PRO A 129 18.91 -13.02 1.26
C PRO A 129 20.20 -13.85 1.33
N THR A 130 20.13 -15.06 1.90
CA THR A 130 21.29 -15.96 2.05
C THR A 130 21.67 -16.64 0.74
N THR A 131 20.69 -17.01 -0.09
CA THR A 131 20.95 -17.64 -1.40
C THR A 131 20.99 -16.63 -2.55
N GLY A 132 20.60 -15.38 -2.31
CA GLY A 132 20.53 -14.33 -3.33
C GLY A 132 19.40 -14.52 -4.34
N ASN A 133 18.44 -15.41 -4.08
CA ASN A 133 17.31 -15.64 -4.98
C ASN A 133 16.44 -14.38 -5.07
N ILE A 134 16.25 -13.89 -6.30
CA ILE A 134 15.41 -12.74 -6.62
C ILE A 134 14.29 -13.15 -7.57
N PHE A 135 13.11 -12.55 -7.38
CA PHE A 135 11.96 -12.71 -8.27
C PHE A 135 11.51 -11.34 -8.78
N CYS A 136 11.52 -11.16 -10.10
CA CYS A 136 11.25 -9.86 -10.73
C CYS A 136 9.83 -9.76 -11.29
N TYR A 137 9.22 -8.60 -11.06
CA TYR A 137 7.94 -8.22 -11.63
C TYR A 137 8.17 -7.08 -12.62
N PRO A 138 7.57 -7.14 -13.82
CA PRO A 138 7.61 -6.00 -14.74
C PRO A 138 6.88 -4.80 -14.11
N TRP A 139 7.18 -3.62 -14.64
CA TRP A 139 6.43 -2.42 -14.30
C TRP A 139 4.94 -2.57 -14.63
N ASN A 140 4.09 -2.03 -13.77
CA ASN A 140 2.65 -2.05 -14.01
C ASN A 140 2.33 -1.16 -15.23
N GLU A 141 1.48 -1.64 -16.13
CA GLU A 141 1.09 -0.87 -17.29
C GLU A 141 0.22 0.35 -16.91
N LEU A 142 0.58 1.53 -17.37
CA LEU A 142 -0.17 2.77 -17.17
C LEU A 142 -1.52 2.82 -17.95
N GLN A 143 -2.04 1.68 -18.42
CA GLN A 143 -3.18 1.56 -19.34
C GLN A 143 -4.44 2.34 -18.88
N GLY A 144 -4.60 2.58 -17.58
CA GLY A 144 -5.69 3.42 -17.05
C GLY A 144 -5.70 4.87 -17.54
N ARG A 145 -4.53 5.50 -17.78
CA ARG A 145 -4.45 6.89 -18.28
C ARG A 145 -4.77 7.01 -19.77
N LYS A 146 -4.40 6.01 -20.58
CA LYS A 146 -4.74 6.01 -22.01
C LYS A 146 -6.25 5.89 -22.21
N LYS A 147 -6.95 5.07 -21.41
CA LYS A 147 -8.41 4.92 -21.51
C LYS A 147 -9.17 6.21 -21.19
N LEU A 148 -8.70 6.98 -20.21
CA LEU A 148 -9.26 8.30 -19.83
C LEU A 148 -8.96 9.40 -20.87
N LEU A 149 -7.77 9.38 -21.47
CA LEU A 149 -7.45 10.31 -22.55
C LEU A 149 -8.27 10.01 -23.81
N ILE A 150 -8.48 8.73 -24.15
CA ILE A 150 -9.31 8.34 -25.29
C ILE A 150 -10.78 8.69 -25.07
N SER A 151 -11.31 8.57 -23.85
CA SER A 151 -12.70 8.96 -23.54
C SER A 151 -12.93 10.47 -23.55
N ASN A 152 -11.90 11.27 -23.25
CA ASN A 152 -12.02 12.74 -23.24
C ASN A 152 -11.72 13.39 -24.59
N THR A 153 -11.20 12.64 -25.58
CA THR A 153 -10.88 13.17 -26.92
C THR A 153 -11.99 12.89 -27.95
N THR A 154 -13.08 12.23 -27.56
CA THR A 154 -14.20 11.89 -28.47
C THR A 154 -15.39 12.85 -28.42
N THR A 155 -15.29 13.97 -27.70
CA THR A 155 -16.30 15.04 -27.71
C THR A 155 -15.66 16.34 -28.16
N GLU A 156 -15.85 16.63 -29.45
CA GLU A 156 -15.67 17.89 -30.19
C GLU A 156 -14.86 17.68 -31.47
N GLN A 157 -15.52 17.21 -32.53
CA GLN A 157 -15.45 17.84 -33.86
C GLN A 157 -16.54 17.26 -34.77
N GLU A 158 -17.76 17.80 -34.71
CA GLU A 158 -18.68 17.72 -35.85
C GLU A 158 -18.42 18.95 -36.73
N SER A 159 -17.82 18.71 -37.91
CA SER A 159 -17.72 19.70 -38.97
C SER A 159 -19.07 19.81 -39.68
N PRO A 160 -19.57 21.01 -40.00
CA PRO A 160 -20.76 21.12 -40.84
C PRO A 160 -20.42 20.67 -42.26
N LEU A 161 -21.22 19.75 -42.79
CA LEU A 161 -21.22 19.37 -44.21
C LEU A 161 -22.43 20.04 -44.88
N SER A 162 -22.13 20.69 -46.01
CA SER A 162 -22.99 21.36 -47.01
C SER A 162 -23.74 22.61 -46.59
#